data_AF-A0AB74JP22-F1
#
_entry.id   AF-A0AB74JP22-F1
#
_cell.length_a   1.000
_cell.length_b   1.000
_cell.length_c   1.000
_cell.angle_alpha   90.00
_cell.angle_beta   90.00
_cell.angle_gamma   90.00
#
_symmetry.space_group_name_H-M   'P 1'
#
loop_
_entity.id
_entity.type
_entity.pdbx_description
1 polymer ?
#
loop_
_entity_poly.entity_id
_entity_poly.type
_entity_poly.pdbx_seq_one_letter_code
_entity_poly.pdbx_strand_id
1 'polypeptide(L)'
;MAHGQQGSGKLDEFAVKGEAPYFAEEKEGWKGYIEWEKYPEKRKQAEEILAKYAFPPPPEFQLKPLPETNPILEGVRWKQYHYAMGSTLKDIPDISWKYVEEEKSKDMIHVLQFPYNGEPPRERLVETEITDNKDHFVRNHGGIPEIDPEQFTLDIEGLVNNPKKLTLADLQNEDLFPRQTNVVSLQCSGTRRIEQISEYPGDGDELINAPWGEGAIGTARWTGVSLKKVIKHCGGLKDGGEGIHLEFYGADTYFKKGKVYNYVVSVPWRKVKINEVLLAWEMNGEPLPKIHGFPLRTVVFGYIGARSCKWLYKIKAIRGPSLAPVQAKEYLYYTPQVGKQNAMYSNGFSIQDMPVSSAIMTPINMAQIVHDGKIKMRGWAYSGGGHWPVRVEVSGDGGSIWYEVPYENMTTKYYYAWRLWEIDLPVDAEGWLELCVRTWDNAMNTQPTYVRSAWNWDLHVTSSCHRVKIYSINKSRPLTAARLKLLEEKGVPIVPITHPMEFDLQSEEDYMEEMKKQGGRDPLE
;
A
#
# COMPACT_ATOMS: atom_id res chain seq x y z
N MET A 1 -34.66 12.70 -8.09
CA MET A 1 -34.71 13.87 -7.18
C MET A 1 -33.56 13.72 -6.20
N ALA A 2 -32.49 14.52 -6.13
CA ALA A 2 -32.07 15.72 -6.83
C ALA A 2 -30.58 15.53 -7.22
N HIS A 3 -30.25 15.67 -8.50
CA HIS A 3 -28.85 15.74 -8.95
C HIS A 3 -28.35 17.17 -8.71
N GLY A 4 -27.76 17.40 -7.53
CA GLY A 4 -26.92 18.58 -7.33
C GLY A 4 -25.70 18.48 -8.24
N GLN A 5 -25.49 19.48 -9.08
CA GLN A 5 -24.27 19.65 -9.86
C GLN A 5 -23.07 19.55 -8.91
N GLN A 6 -22.27 18.49 -9.04
CA GLN A 6 -20.95 18.42 -8.43
C GLN A 6 -20.07 19.44 -9.14
N GLY A 7 -19.84 20.59 -8.51
CA GLY A 7 -18.86 21.56 -8.98
C GLY A 7 -17.52 20.86 -9.14
N SER A 8 -16.92 21.00 -10.32
CA SER A 8 -15.54 20.60 -10.57
C SER A 8 -14.64 21.46 -9.69
N GLY A 9 -14.39 21.06 -8.44
CA GLY A 9 -13.48 21.78 -7.56
C GLY A 9 -12.08 21.75 -8.18
N LYS A 10 -11.78 22.71 -9.04
CA LYS A 10 -10.44 22.91 -9.60
C LYS A 10 -9.60 23.64 -8.57
N LEU A 11 -8.30 23.35 -8.54
CA LEU A 11 -7.38 24.03 -7.63
C LEU A 11 -7.39 25.55 -7.83
N ASP A 12 -7.51 25.98 -9.08
CA ASP A 12 -7.45 27.38 -9.52
C ASP A 12 -8.59 28.27 -8.97
N GLU A 13 -9.60 27.68 -8.36
CA GLU A 13 -10.75 28.39 -7.78
C GLU A 13 -10.64 28.58 -6.25
N PHE A 14 -9.59 28.05 -5.60
CA PHE A 14 -9.43 28.19 -4.16
C PHE A 14 -8.89 29.58 -3.78
N ALA A 15 -9.74 30.41 -3.18
CA ALA A 15 -9.37 31.69 -2.62
C ALA A 15 -9.35 31.64 -1.08
N VAL A 16 -8.27 32.14 -0.48
CA VAL A 16 -8.17 32.33 0.98
C VAL A 16 -9.23 33.34 1.42
N LYS A 17 -10.01 33.00 2.45
CA LYS A 17 -11.06 33.85 3.02
C LYS A 17 -10.49 34.69 4.16
N GLY A 18 -10.37 36.00 3.94
CA GLY A 18 -9.85 36.95 4.94
C GLY A 18 -8.33 37.02 4.94
N GLU A 19 -7.74 37.42 6.08
CA GLU A 19 -6.29 37.45 6.26
C GLU A 19 -5.74 36.02 6.34
N ALA A 20 -4.65 35.76 5.60
CA ALA A 20 -4.01 34.45 5.60
C ALA A 20 -3.45 34.15 7.00
N PRO A 21 -3.79 33.00 7.61
CA PRO A 21 -3.27 32.67 8.92
C PRO A 21 -1.76 32.42 8.85
N TYR A 22 -1.08 32.63 9.97
CA TYR A 22 0.33 32.30 10.13
C TYR A 22 0.52 31.39 11.33
N PHE A 23 1.10 30.22 11.09
CA PHE A 23 1.52 29.28 12.11
C PHE A 23 3.04 29.14 12.01
N ALA A 24 3.78 29.65 13.00
CA ALA A 24 5.23 29.59 13.00
C ALA A 24 5.73 28.14 13.09
N GLU A 25 6.79 27.84 12.34
CA GLU A 25 7.57 26.61 12.47
C GLU A 25 8.24 26.57 13.85
N GLU A 26 8.16 25.45 14.57
CA GLU A 26 8.64 25.38 15.95
C GLU A 26 10.14 25.10 16.09
N LYS A 27 10.79 24.66 15.01
CA LYS A 27 12.20 24.26 15.03
C LYS A 27 12.95 24.88 13.87
N GLU A 28 14.12 25.44 14.16
CA GLU A 28 15.05 25.94 13.16
C GLU A 28 15.51 24.78 12.25
N GLY A 29 15.51 25.00 10.93
CA GLY A 29 15.87 23.97 9.95
C GLY A 29 14.75 22.96 9.66
N TRP A 30 13.52 23.19 10.15
CA TRP A 30 12.38 22.29 9.92
C TRP A 30 11.29 22.99 9.12
N LYS A 31 11.41 22.94 7.79
CA LYS A 31 10.44 23.57 6.90
C LYS A 31 9.19 22.71 6.72
N GLY A 32 8.02 23.33 6.89
CA GLY A 32 6.73 22.66 6.79
C GLY A 32 6.30 21.90 8.04
N TYR A 33 7.09 21.98 9.12
CA TYR A 33 6.74 21.39 10.41
C TYR A 33 5.97 22.39 11.25
N ILE A 34 4.78 21.98 11.70
CA ILE A 34 4.04 22.64 12.77
C ILE A 34 3.73 21.61 13.85
N GLU A 35 4.02 21.95 15.11
CA GLU A 35 3.75 21.13 16.29
C GLU A 35 2.30 21.32 16.75
N TRP A 36 1.40 20.51 16.22
CA TRP A 36 -0.02 20.55 16.54
C TRP A 36 -0.34 19.85 17.86
N GLU A 37 0.42 18.84 18.26
CA GLU A 37 0.08 18.00 19.42
C GLU A 37 0.43 18.67 20.75
N LYS A 38 1.44 19.56 20.77
CA LYS A 38 1.80 20.35 21.95
C LYS A 38 0.88 21.55 22.20
N TYR A 39 0.25 22.10 21.17
CA TYR A 39 -0.46 23.39 21.21
C TYR A 39 -1.95 23.24 20.82
N PRO A 40 -2.83 22.81 21.74
CA PRO A 40 -4.26 22.62 21.48
C PRO A 40 -4.98 23.87 20.95
N GLU A 41 -4.55 25.06 21.37
CA GLU A 41 -5.05 26.35 20.90
C GLU A 41 -4.77 26.58 19.41
N LYS A 42 -3.59 26.17 18.90
CA LYS A 42 -3.28 26.22 17.47
C LYS A 42 -4.21 25.31 16.68
N ARG A 43 -4.47 24.09 17.17
CA ARG A 43 -5.43 23.17 16.54
C ARG A 43 -6.84 23.72 16.52
N LYS A 44 -7.29 24.35 17.60
CA LYS A 44 -8.61 24.99 17.67
C LYS A 44 -8.72 26.13 16.66
N GLN A 45 -7.71 27.00 16.58
CA GLN A 45 -7.65 28.07 15.59
C GLN A 45 -7.70 27.52 14.16
N ALA A 46 -6.93 26.46 13.86
CA ALA A 46 -6.96 25.80 12.56
C ALA A 46 -8.35 25.21 12.23
N GLU A 47 -9.03 24.57 13.18
CA GLU A 47 -10.40 24.06 13.02
C GLU A 47 -11.39 25.19 12.69
N GLU A 48 -11.31 26.33 13.41
CA GLU A 48 -12.13 27.51 13.15
C GLU A 48 -11.86 28.12 11.76
N ILE A 49 -10.62 28.06 11.27
CA ILE A 49 -10.26 28.49 9.91
C ILE A 49 -10.85 27.52 8.89
N LEU A 50 -10.64 26.21 9.05
CA LEU A 50 -11.15 25.18 8.13
C LEU A 50 -12.68 25.24 8.01
N ALA A 51 -13.40 25.49 9.11
CA ALA A 51 -14.85 25.61 9.12
C ALA A 51 -15.41 26.76 8.24
N LYS A 52 -14.58 27.73 7.84
CA LYS A 52 -14.98 28.83 6.95
C LYS A 52 -15.09 28.42 5.48
N TYR A 53 -14.55 27.26 5.11
CA TYR A 53 -14.46 26.80 3.73
C TYR A 53 -15.41 25.63 3.46
N ALA A 54 -15.94 25.58 2.24
CA ALA A 54 -16.66 24.44 1.72
C ALA A 54 -15.71 23.66 0.80
N PHE A 55 -15.04 22.66 1.36
CA PHE A 55 -14.09 21.83 0.60
C PHE A 55 -14.84 20.82 -0.28
N PRO A 56 -14.32 20.46 -1.46
CA PRO A 56 -14.94 19.47 -2.31
C PRO A 56 -14.98 18.10 -1.62
N PRO A 57 -16.01 17.27 -1.89
CA PRO A 57 -16.02 15.90 -1.41
C PRO A 57 -14.86 15.11 -2.05
N PRO A 58 -14.43 13.99 -1.45
CA PRO A 58 -13.54 13.06 -2.13
C PRO A 58 -14.14 12.62 -3.48
N PRO A 59 -13.30 12.39 -4.52
CA PRO A 59 -13.77 11.89 -5.81
C PRO A 59 -14.51 10.56 -5.64
N GLU A 60 -15.63 10.41 -6.36
CA GLU A 60 -16.38 9.15 -6.41
C GLU A 60 -15.81 8.26 -7.51
N PHE A 61 -14.88 7.37 -7.14
CA PHE A 61 -14.24 6.39 -8.04
C PHE A 61 -14.48 4.93 -7.63
N GLN A 62 -15.18 4.69 -6.52
CA GLN A 62 -15.48 3.32 -6.10
C GLN A 62 -16.70 2.76 -6.84
N LEU A 63 -17.62 3.64 -7.24
CA LEU A 63 -18.80 3.31 -8.04
C LEU A 63 -18.72 3.80 -9.50
N LYS A 64 -17.61 4.43 -9.87
CA LYS A 64 -17.37 4.95 -11.21
C LYS A 64 -16.01 4.46 -11.71
N PRO A 65 -15.78 4.37 -13.04
CA PRO A 65 -14.48 4.04 -13.57
C PRO A 65 -13.38 4.94 -12.99
N LEU A 66 -12.23 4.34 -12.68
CA LEU A 66 -11.05 5.09 -12.31
C LEU A 66 -10.60 5.98 -13.49
N PRO A 67 -10.08 7.19 -13.22
CA PRO A 67 -9.42 7.98 -14.25
C PRO A 67 -8.25 7.20 -14.89
N GLU A 68 -8.10 7.31 -16.20
CA GLU A 68 -6.96 6.74 -16.95
C GLU A 68 -5.72 7.66 -16.92
N THR A 69 -5.72 8.68 -16.05
CA THR A 69 -4.61 9.61 -15.88
C THR A 69 -3.57 9.07 -14.91
N ASN A 70 -2.35 9.60 -14.99
CA ASN A 70 -1.31 9.42 -13.98
C ASN A 70 -0.76 10.80 -13.58
N PRO A 71 -1.15 11.38 -12.43
CA PRO A 71 -1.82 10.74 -11.29
C PRO A 71 -3.26 10.30 -11.51
N ILE A 72 -3.67 9.23 -10.83
CA ILE A 72 -5.05 8.70 -10.86
C ILE A 72 -5.98 9.68 -10.13
N LEU A 73 -5.56 10.12 -8.94
CA LEU A 73 -6.31 11.04 -8.11
C LEU A 73 -5.43 12.24 -7.73
N GLU A 74 -5.96 13.44 -7.81
CA GLU A 74 -5.18 14.66 -7.55
C GLU A 74 -5.08 15.00 -6.05
N GLY A 75 -6.13 14.71 -5.28
CA GLY A 75 -6.17 15.07 -3.86
C GLY A 75 -6.45 16.55 -3.58
N VAL A 76 -7.25 17.19 -4.44
CA VAL A 76 -7.64 18.61 -4.37
C VAL A 76 -7.98 19.07 -2.95
N ARG A 77 -8.85 18.32 -2.25
CA ARG A 77 -9.29 18.65 -0.89
C ARG A 77 -8.11 18.83 0.09
N TRP A 78 -7.07 18.01 -0.02
CA TRP A 78 -5.90 18.10 0.86
C TRP A 78 -4.98 19.25 0.50
N LYS A 79 -4.83 19.56 -0.80
CA LYS A 79 -4.11 20.76 -1.24
C LYS A 79 -4.80 22.01 -0.68
N GLN A 80 -6.14 22.08 -0.80
CA GLN A 80 -6.94 23.18 -0.25
C GLN A 80 -6.85 23.28 1.29
N TYR A 81 -6.75 22.17 2.02
CA TYR A 81 -6.47 22.23 3.47
C TYR A 81 -5.14 22.92 3.78
N HIS A 82 -4.09 22.62 3.03
CA HIS A 82 -2.79 23.26 3.22
C HIS A 82 -2.81 24.74 2.84
N TYR A 83 -3.47 25.10 1.74
CA TYR A 83 -3.65 26.49 1.33
C TYR A 83 -4.45 27.30 2.37
N ALA A 84 -5.47 26.70 2.99
CA ALA A 84 -6.24 27.32 4.05
C ALA A 84 -5.40 27.64 5.31
N MET A 85 -4.33 26.89 5.56
CA MET A 85 -3.43 27.07 6.71
C MET A 85 -2.37 28.15 6.50
N GLY A 86 -2.34 28.80 5.34
CA GLY A 86 -1.50 29.98 5.09
C GLY A 86 -0.05 29.67 4.76
N SER A 87 0.83 30.65 4.95
CA SER A 87 2.14 30.70 4.30
C SER A 87 3.07 29.54 4.63
N THR A 88 2.99 28.98 5.84
CA THR A 88 3.86 27.89 6.29
C THR A 88 3.55 26.57 5.60
N LEU A 89 2.27 26.32 5.29
CA LEU A 89 1.83 25.04 4.71
C LEU A 89 1.44 25.13 3.24
N LYS A 90 1.17 26.31 2.70
CA LYS A 90 0.66 26.47 1.32
C LYS A 90 1.57 25.84 0.25
N ASP A 91 2.89 25.86 0.44
CA ASP A 91 3.85 25.39 -0.57
C ASP A 91 4.19 23.90 -0.40
N ILE A 92 3.69 23.27 0.67
CA ILE A 92 3.96 21.86 1.00
C ILE A 92 3.49 20.87 -0.06
N PRO A 93 2.32 21.06 -0.72
CA PRO A 93 1.95 20.24 -1.87
C PRO A 93 2.99 20.23 -2.99
N ASP A 94 3.50 21.41 -3.37
CA ASP A 94 4.45 21.56 -4.47
C ASP A 94 5.84 21.04 -4.09
N ILE A 95 6.28 21.32 -2.86
CA ILE A 95 7.51 20.74 -2.29
C ILE A 95 7.43 19.21 -2.29
N SER A 96 6.28 18.66 -1.88
CA SER A 96 6.09 17.21 -1.84
C SER A 96 6.16 16.59 -3.24
N TRP A 97 5.54 17.24 -4.24
CA TRP A 97 5.57 16.77 -5.63
C TRP A 97 6.98 16.83 -6.22
N LYS A 98 7.74 17.89 -5.95
CA LYS A 98 9.14 17.99 -6.36
C LYS A 98 9.97 16.78 -5.89
N TYR A 99 9.81 16.36 -4.64
CA TYR A 99 10.52 15.18 -4.12
C TYR A 99 10.07 13.87 -4.77
N VAL A 100 8.83 13.78 -5.25
CA VAL A 100 8.39 12.63 -6.05
C VAL A 100 9.18 12.56 -7.35
N GLU A 101 9.29 13.68 -8.06
CA GLU A 101 9.99 13.77 -9.35
C GLU A 101 11.50 13.55 -9.21
N GLU A 102 12.10 13.96 -8.08
CA GLU A 102 13.52 13.81 -7.79
C GLU A 102 13.89 12.40 -7.27
N GLU A 103 13.09 11.83 -6.37
CA GLU A 103 13.47 10.61 -5.63
C GLU A 103 12.83 9.32 -6.18
N LYS A 104 11.81 9.41 -7.05
CA LYS A 104 11.08 8.23 -7.56
C LYS A 104 11.25 8.04 -9.06
N SER A 105 11.04 6.81 -9.51
CA SER A 105 10.99 6.50 -10.95
C SER A 105 9.88 7.29 -11.67
N LYS A 106 10.16 7.72 -12.90
CA LYS A 106 9.25 8.57 -13.69
C LYS A 106 7.91 7.91 -14.05
N ASP A 107 7.89 6.59 -14.11
CA ASP A 107 6.74 5.77 -14.50
C ASP A 107 6.07 5.10 -13.28
N MET A 108 6.31 5.62 -12.07
CA MET A 108 5.52 5.23 -10.89
C MET A 108 4.03 5.40 -11.17
N ILE A 109 3.22 4.50 -10.62
CA ILE A 109 1.77 4.63 -10.62
C ILE A 109 1.42 5.60 -9.48
N HIS A 110 1.14 6.87 -9.81
CA HIS A 110 0.81 7.91 -8.84
C HIS A 110 -0.67 7.82 -8.46
N VAL A 111 -0.96 6.92 -7.52
CA VAL A 111 -2.32 6.63 -7.03
C VAL A 111 -3.02 7.88 -6.46
N LEU A 112 -2.28 8.71 -5.72
CA LEU A 112 -2.75 10.01 -5.23
C LEU A 112 -1.61 11.03 -5.32
N GLN A 113 -1.86 12.18 -5.94
CA GLN A 113 -0.84 13.22 -6.09
C GLN A 113 -0.53 13.90 -4.74
N PHE A 114 -1.55 14.28 -3.97
CA PHE A 114 -1.35 14.90 -2.66
C PHE A 114 -2.41 14.52 -1.59
N PRO A 115 -2.01 14.13 -0.38
CA PRO A 115 -0.66 13.73 0.01
C PRO A 115 -0.17 12.58 -0.88
N TYR A 116 1.11 12.57 -1.24
CA TYR A 116 1.58 11.65 -2.27
C TYR A 116 1.44 10.18 -1.84
N ASN A 117 0.82 9.38 -2.71
CA ASN A 117 0.75 7.93 -2.59
C ASN A 117 1.00 7.32 -3.96
N GLY A 118 1.93 6.38 -4.06
CA GLY A 118 2.25 5.71 -5.32
C GLY A 118 2.94 4.36 -5.15
N GLU A 119 2.78 3.51 -6.14
CA GLU A 119 3.33 2.15 -6.21
C GLU A 119 4.13 1.98 -7.52
N PRO A 120 5.16 1.11 -7.53
CA PRO A 120 5.91 0.84 -8.75
C PRO A 120 5.09 0.03 -9.76
N PRO A 121 5.45 0.10 -11.06
CA PRO A 121 4.97 -0.83 -12.07
C PRO A 121 5.19 -2.29 -11.65
N ARG A 122 4.24 -3.15 -12.04
CA ARG A 122 4.19 -4.56 -11.62
C ARG A 122 5.48 -5.33 -11.88
N GLU A 123 6.03 -5.20 -13.08
CA GLU A 123 7.23 -5.92 -13.49
C GLU A 123 8.45 -5.52 -12.66
N ARG A 124 8.61 -4.22 -12.40
CA ARG A 124 9.75 -3.69 -11.66
C ARG A 124 9.67 -3.99 -10.17
N LEU A 125 8.47 -4.04 -9.59
CA LEU A 125 8.28 -4.40 -8.18
C LEU A 125 8.94 -5.75 -7.84
N VAL A 126 8.77 -6.72 -8.73
CA VAL A 126 9.24 -8.09 -8.51
C VAL A 126 10.53 -8.39 -9.24
N GLU A 127 11.19 -7.41 -9.86
CA GLU A 127 12.45 -7.61 -10.58
C GLU A 127 13.56 -8.13 -9.66
N THR A 128 13.67 -7.56 -8.46
CA THR A 128 14.70 -7.86 -7.46
C THR A 128 14.10 -8.13 -6.08
N GLU A 129 14.74 -9.01 -5.28
CA GLU A 129 14.26 -9.34 -3.92
C GLU A 129 14.34 -8.15 -2.94
N ILE A 130 15.24 -7.19 -3.19
CA ILE A 130 15.32 -5.90 -2.49
C ILE A 130 14.84 -4.84 -3.48
N THR A 131 13.79 -4.11 -3.12
CA THR A 131 13.23 -3.03 -3.93
C THR A 131 14.17 -1.83 -3.92
N ASP A 132 14.48 -1.29 -5.10
CA ASP A 132 15.23 -0.03 -5.24
C ASP A 132 14.50 1.10 -4.49
N ASN A 133 15.25 2.03 -3.87
CA ASN A 133 14.69 3.19 -3.18
C ASN A 133 13.75 4.00 -4.09
N LYS A 134 14.05 4.11 -5.39
CA LYS A 134 13.21 4.84 -6.36
C LYS A 134 11.88 4.14 -6.67
N ASP A 135 11.76 2.85 -6.34
CA ASP A 135 10.61 2.00 -6.64
C ASP A 135 9.87 1.51 -5.40
N HIS A 136 10.43 1.73 -4.21
CA HIS A 136 9.72 1.41 -2.97
C HIS A 136 8.44 2.25 -2.88
N PHE A 137 7.29 1.62 -2.64
CA PHE A 137 6.01 2.34 -2.57
C PHE A 137 6.03 3.45 -1.51
N VAL A 138 5.22 4.48 -1.72
CA VAL A 138 5.10 5.63 -0.82
C VAL A 138 3.66 5.76 -0.37
N ARG A 139 3.43 5.87 0.95
CA ARG A 139 2.13 6.23 1.53
C ARG A 139 2.33 7.43 2.46
N ASN A 140 1.74 8.57 2.14
CA ASN A 140 1.74 9.78 2.98
C ASN A 140 0.32 10.17 3.43
N HIS A 141 0.20 10.67 4.65
CA HIS A 141 -1.04 11.27 5.19
C HIS A 141 -1.00 12.81 5.15
N GLY A 142 0.19 13.38 5.30
CA GLY A 142 0.49 14.80 5.08
C GLY A 142 1.53 15.02 3.97
N GLY A 143 2.03 16.24 3.87
CA GLY A 143 3.16 16.55 3.00
C GLY A 143 4.51 16.13 3.59
N ILE A 144 5.56 16.27 2.79
CA ILE A 144 6.93 15.92 3.15
C ILE A 144 7.59 17.15 3.82
N PRO A 145 7.89 17.12 5.12
CA PRO A 145 8.67 18.18 5.77
C PRO A 145 10.13 18.12 5.32
N GLU A 146 10.80 19.27 5.25
CA GLU A 146 12.24 19.35 5.01
C GLU A 146 12.94 19.56 6.35
N ILE A 147 13.76 18.60 6.76
CA ILE A 147 14.41 18.60 8.06
C ILE A 147 15.92 18.61 7.87
N ASP A 148 16.58 19.64 8.38
CA ASP A 148 18.03 19.72 8.47
C ASP A 148 18.55 18.65 9.46
N PRO A 149 19.39 17.69 9.01
CA PRO A 149 19.91 16.64 9.88
C PRO A 149 20.81 17.16 11.00
N GLU A 150 21.46 18.33 10.83
CA GLU A 150 22.32 18.93 11.85
C GLU A 150 21.51 19.55 12.99
N GLN A 151 20.31 20.06 12.68
CA GLN A 151 19.35 20.59 13.66
C GLN A 151 18.38 19.53 14.19
N PHE A 152 18.49 18.28 13.73
CA PHE A 152 17.57 17.22 14.11
C PHE A 152 17.75 16.79 15.57
N THR A 153 16.63 16.74 16.30
CA THR A 153 16.58 16.15 17.64
C THR A 153 15.37 15.24 17.80
N LEU A 154 15.59 14.07 18.39
CA LEU A 154 14.57 13.12 18.85
C LEU A 154 14.32 13.28 20.35
N ASP A 155 13.08 13.64 20.72
CA ASP A 155 12.66 13.71 22.12
C ASP A 155 12.13 12.37 22.61
N ILE A 156 12.62 11.87 23.75
CA ILE A 156 12.19 10.62 24.38
C ILE A 156 11.69 10.91 25.80
N GLU A 157 10.39 10.76 26.01
CA GLU A 157 9.72 11.19 27.23
C GLU A 157 8.61 10.23 27.70
N GLY A 158 7.85 10.65 28.72
CA GLY A 158 6.75 9.88 29.29
C GLY A 158 7.21 8.90 30.36
N LEU A 159 6.78 7.66 30.26
CA LEU A 159 7.06 6.57 31.21
C LEU A 159 8.46 5.93 31.04
N VAL A 160 9.45 6.70 30.62
CA VAL A 160 10.87 6.34 30.74
C VAL A 160 11.42 6.84 32.07
N ASN A 161 12.48 6.20 32.60
CA ASN A 161 13.07 6.60 33.87
C ASN A 161 13.83 7.94 33.74
N ASN A 162 14.60 8.09 32.66
CA ASN A 162 15.41 9.27 32.37
C ASN A 162 15.06 9.78 30.97
N PRO A 163 14.13 10.75 30.83
CA PRO A 163 13.87 11.41 29.55
C PRO A 163 15.13 11.97 28.93
N LYS A 164 15.24 11.89 27.60
CA LYS A 164 16.42 12.33 26.85
C LYS A 164 16.01 13.03 25.55
N LYS A 165 16.85 13.96 25.12
CA LYS A 165 16.83 14.56 23.79
C LYS A 165 18.11 14.10 23.10
N LEU A 166 18.00 13.42 21.96
CA LEU A 166 19.12 12.84 21.23
C LEU A 166 19.22 13.49 19.85
N THR A 167 20.42 13.85 19.43
CA THR A 167 20.70 14.29 18.05
C THR A 167 20.77 13.09 17.09
N LEU A 168 20.79 13.34 15.78
CA LEU A 168 21.05 12.27 14.81
C LEU A 168 22.44 11.65 15.04
N ALA A 169 23.45 12.48 15.34
CA ALA A 169 24.80 12.04 15.65
C ALA A 169 24.86 11.14 16.89
N ASP A 170 24.09 11.44 17.94
CA ASP A 170 24.01 10.57 19.12
C ASP A 170 23.45 9.18 18.76
N LEU A 171 22.42 9.12 17.91
CA LEU A 171 21.82 7.87 17.46
C LEU A 171 22.76 7.04 16.59
N GLN A 172 23.63 7.70 15.83
CA GLN A 172 24.62 7.09 14.94
C GLN A 172 25.94 6.72 15.64
N ASN A 173 26.13 7.14 16.90
CA ASN A 173 27.34 6.89 17.66
C ASN A 173 27.38 5.42 18.17
N GLU A 174 28.31 4.64 17.62
CA GLU A 174 28.52 3.21 17.96
C GLU A 174 28.92 2.97 19.42
N ASP A 175 29.53 3.96 20.08
CA ASP A 175 29.87 3.87 21.51
C ASP A 175 28.62 3.93 22.40
N LEU A 176 27.55 4.58 21.93
CA LEU A 176 26.25 4.65 22.62
C LEU A 176 25.35 3.50 22.19
N PHE A 177 25.31 3.22 20.88
CA PHE A 177 24.33 2.34 20.28
C PHE A 177 24.95 1.46 19.19
N PRO A 178 24.92 0.13 19.33
CA PRO A 178 25.36 -0.74 18.24
C PRO A 178 24.41 -0.60 17.04
N ARG A 179 24.98 -0.34 15.86
CA ARG A 179 24.22 -0.32 14.61
C ARG A 179 23.56 -1.67 14.33
N GLN A 180 22.34 -1.63 13.85
CA GLN A 180 21.52 -2.77 13.48
C GLN A 180 21.05 -2.61 12.03
N THR A 181 21.18 -3.68 11.24
CA THR A 181 20.73 -3.73 9.85
C THR A 181 19.83 -4.95 9.62
N ASN A 182 18.64 -4.75 9.06
CA ASN A 182 17.68 -5.82 8.77
C ASN A 182 17.05 -5.65 7.39
N VAL A 183 16.82 -6.76 6.70
CA VAL A 183 15.97 -6.81 5.51
C VAL A 183 14.52 -6.98 5.95
N VAL A 184 13.68 -5.98 5.68
CA VAL A 184 12.29 -5.91 6.15
C VAL A 184 11.38 -5.43 5.03
N SER A 185 10.27 -6.13 4.82
CA SER A 185 9.17 -5.65 3.99
C SER A 185 8.26 -4.73 4.78
N LEU A 186 7.91 -3.60 4.19
CA LEU A 186 6.78 -2.79 4.63
C LEU A 186 5.61 -3.05 3.70
N GLN A 187 4.44 -3.34 4.25
CA GLN A 187 3.21 -3.53 3.49
C GLN A 187 2.13 -2.56 3.99
N CYS A 188 1.50 -1.82 3.08
CA CYS A 188 0.34 -1.01 3.40
C CYS A 188 -0.84 -1.93 3.73
N SER A 189 -1.65 -1.59 4.73
CA SER A 189 -2.93 -2.30 4.94
C SER A 189 -3.85 -2.19 3.72
N GLY A 190 -3.70 -1.14 2.90
CA GLY A 190 -4.44 -0.96 1.67
C GLY A 190 -3.91 -1.76 0.47
N THR A 191 -2.88 -2.59 0.61
CA THR A 191 -2.39 -3.42 -0.51
C THR A 191 -3.55 -4.24 -1.08
N ARG A 192 -3.70 -4.24 -2.41
CA ARG A 192 -4.77 -4.96 -3.13
C ARG A 192 -6.18 -4.45 -2.80
N ARG A 193 -6.33 -3.19 -2.37
CA ARG A 193 -7.65 -2.61 -2.04
C ARG A 193 -8.59 -2.57 -3.24
N ILE A 194 -8.06 -2.38 -4.45
CA ILE A 194 -8.88 -2.28 -5.65
C ILE A 194 -9.77 -3.52 -5.88
N GLU A 195 -9.35 -4.69 -5.41
CA GLU A 195 -10.16 -5.92 -5.46
C GLU A 195 -11.40 -5.84 -4.57
N GLN A 196 -11.25 -5.33 -3.34
CA GLN A 196 -12.38 -5.09 -2.45
C GLN A 196 -13.31 -4.01 -3.01
N ILE A 197 -12.75 -2.92 -3.56
CA ILE A 197 -13.55 -1.85 -4.19
C ILE A 197 -14.37 -2.41 -5.35
N SER A 198 -13.75 -3.21 -6.23
CA SER A 198 -14.37 -3.69 -7.47
C SER A 198 -15.56 -4.61 -7.21
N GLU A 199 -15.56 -5.37 -6.12
CA GLU A 199 -16.69 -6.24 -5.76
C GLU A 199 -17.66 -5.58 -4.76
N TYR A 200 -17.13 -4.88 -3.76
CA TYR A 200 -17.86 -4.40 -2.60
C TYR A 200 -17.32 -3.04 -2.11
N PRO A 201 -17.69 -1.93 -2.75
CA PRO A 201 -17.33 -0.58 -2.33
C PRO A 201 -17.60 -0.32 -0.83
N GLY A 202 -16.71 0.43 -0.18
CA GLY A 202 -16.73 0.71 1.26
C GLY A 202 -16.36 2.16 1.59
N ASP A 203 -16.28 2.49 2.88
CA ASP A 203 -15.89 3.83 3.32
C ASP A 203 -14.39 4.05 3.21
N GLY A 204 -13.62 3.02 3.60
CA GLY A 204 -12.18 3.09 3.71
C GLY A 204 -11.66 4.13 4.72
N ASP A 205 -10.49 4.71 4.47
CA ASP A 205 -9.98 5.82 5.29
C ASP A 205 -10.58 7.15 4.78
N GLU A 206 -10.70 8.15 5.64
CA GLU A 206 -11.21 9.48 5.22
C GLU A 206 -10.24 10.23 4.27
N LEU A 207 -8.98 9.80 4.26
CA LEU A 207 -8.03 10.05 3.17
C LEU A 207 -8.49 9.26 1.96
N ILE A 208 -8.72 9.92 0.81
CA ILE A 208 -9.05 9.28 -0.48
C ILE A 208 -8.55 7.85 -0.52
N ASN A 209 -9.46 6.88 -0.61
CA ASN A 209 -9.14 5.46 -0.62
C ASN A 209 -8.24 5.13 -1.79
N ALA A 210 -6.95 5.37 -1.63
CA ALA A 210 -5.96 5.14 -2.66
C ALA A 210 -6.25 3.74 -3.26
N PRO A 211 -6.67 3.66 -4.53
CA PRO A 211 -7.10 2.43 -5.18
C PRO A 211 -5.88 1.56 -5.49
N TRP A 212 -5.15 1.17 -4.44
CA TRP A 212 -3.94 0.39 -4.52
C TRP A 212 -4.18 -0.92 -5.25
N GLY A 213 -3.32 -1.18 -6.22
CA GLY A 213 -3.11 -2.49 -6.80
C GLY A 213 -2.25 -3.37 -5.88
N GLU A 214 -1.44 -4.22 -6.50
CA GLU A 214 -0.64 -5.22 -5.83
C GLU A 214 0.69 -4.67 -5.28
N GLY A 215 1.04 -3.42 -5.58
CA GLY A 215 2.36 -2.83 -5.36
C GLY A 215 2.52 -1.94 -4.15
N ALA A 216 1.53 -1.87 -3.25
CA ALA A 216 1.64 -1.15 -1.97
C ALA A 216 2.48 -1.92 -0.91
N ILE A 217 3.56 -2.57 -1.35
CA ILE A 217 4.51 -3.35 -0.57
C ILE A 217 5.92 -3.11 -1.14
N GLY A 218 6.94 -3.16 -0.28
CA GLY A 218 8.33 -3.07 -0.72
C GLY A 218 9.28 -3.61 0.33
N THR A 219 10.44 -4.11 -0.11
CA THR A 219 11.47 -4.69 0.76
C THR A 219 12.74 -3.89 0.67
N ALA A 220 13.28 -3.48 1.81
CA ALA A 220 14.57 -2.78 1.86
C ALA A 220 15.45 -3.32 2.98
N ARG A 221 16.74 -3.05 2.85
CA ARG A 221 17.71 -3.18 3.93
C ARG A 221 17.71 -1.88 4.74
N TRP A 222 17.17 -1.94 5.95
CA TRP A 222 17.08 -0.79 6.85
C TRP A 222 18.23 -0.82 7.84
N THR A 223 18.91 0.31 8.00
CA THR A 223 20.02 0.45 8.95
C THR A 223 19.71 1.57 9.95
N GLY A 224 20.00 1.29 11.22
CA GLY A 224 19.68 2.19 12.32
C GLY A 224 20.06 1.66 13.69
N VAL A 225 19.29 2.05 14.71
CA VAL A 225 19.42 1.58 16.10
C VAL A 225 18.15 0.90 16.62
N SER A 226 18.30 -0.17 17.40
CA SER A 226 17.19 -0.79 18.13
C SER A 226 16.57 0.19 19.13
N LEU A 227 15.25 0.43 19.03
CA LEU A 227 14.54 1.27 20.00
C LEU A 227 14.64 0.71 21.43
N LYS A 228 14.80 -0.61 21.61
CA LYS A 228 15.06 -1.22 22.92
C LYS A 228 16.31 -0.64 23.58
N LYS A 229 17.38 -0.45 22.80
CA LYS A 229 18.67 0.05 23.29
C LYS A 229 18.56 1.52 23.66
N VAL A 230 17.85 2.30 22.86
CA VAL A 230 17.55 3.70 23.15
C VAL A 230 16.73 3.84 24.45
N ILE A 231 15.67 3.04 24.62
CA ILE A 231 14.89 3.02 25.88
C ILE A 231 15.75 2.57 27.07
N LYS A 232 16.66 1.61 26.90
CA LYS A 232 17.62 1.22 27.94
C LYS A 232 18.55 2.39 28.30
N HIS A 233 19.01 3.16 27.31
CA HIS A 233 19.83 4.35 27.53
C HIS A 233 19.06 5.46 28.29
N CYS A 234 17.73 5.53 28.14
CA CYS A 234 16.83 6.32 29.00
C CYS A 234 16.60 5.71 30.39
N GLY A 235 17.43 4.77 30.85
CA GLY A 235 17.27 4.09 32.14
C GLY A 235 16.15 3.05 32.17
N GLY A 236 15.58 2.68 31.03
CA GLY A 236 14.44 1.76 30.94
C GLY A 236 13.08 2.44 31.13
N LEU A 237 12.03 1.61 31.16
CA LEU A 237 10.66 2.05 31.40
C LEU A 237 10.30 2.00 32.88
N LYS A 238 9.38 2.87 33.29
CA LYS A 238 8.73 2.79 34.61
C LYS A 238 7.93 1.48 34.71
N ASP A 239 7.90 0.91 35.91
CA ASP A 239 7.17 -0.33 36.23
C ASP A 239 7.46 -1.52 35.30
N GLY A 240 8.70 -1.63 34.79
CA GLY A 240 9.12 -2.76 33.96
C GLY A 240 8.50 -2.82 32.55
N GLY A 241 7.68 -1.85 32.16
CA GLY A 241 7.08 -1.78 30.83
C GLY A 241 5.75 -2.50 30.64
N GLU A 242 5.13 -3.01 31.71
CA GLU A 242 3.82 -3.69 31.59
C GLU A 242 2.71 -2.70 31.18
N GLY A 243 1.94 -3.08 30.15
CA GLY A 243 0.89 -2.22 29.59
C GLY A 243 1.39 -0.94 28.91
N ILE A 244 2.71 -0.79 28.73
CA ILE A 244 3.29 0.41 28.10
C ILE A 244 3.35 0.25 26.58
N HIS A 245 2.97 1.32 25.89
CA HIS A 245 3.21 1.51 24.46
C HIS A 245 4.20 2.66 24.25
N LEU A 246 4.87 2.62 23.11
CA LEU A 246 5.76 3.66 22.63
C LEU A 246 5.02 4.37 21.50
N GLU A 247 4.59 5.59 21.78
CA GLU A 247 3.91 6.47 20.84
C GLU A 247 4.95 7.25 20.02
N PHE A 248 4.79 7.24 18.70
CA PHE A 248 5.69 7.82 17.72
C PHE A 248 5.02 9.01 17.07
N TYR A 249 5.72 10.15 17.06
CA TYR A 249 5.25 11.41 16.50
C TYR A 249 6.06 11.75 15.26
N GLY A 250 5.37 11.84 14.11
CA GLY A 250 5.91 12.27 12.83
C GLY A 250 5.67 13.76 12.61
N ALA A 251 6.57 14.43 11.91
CA ALA A 251 6.52 15.87 11.70
C ALA A 251 5.47 16.32 10.67
N ASP A 252 4.87 15.41 9.89
CA ASP A 252 3.91 15.79 8.86
C ASP A 252 2.59 16.31 9.45
N THR A 253 2.02 17.31 8.78
CA THR A 253 0.69 17.84 9.11
C THR A 253 -0.39 16.94 8.51
N TYR A 254 -1.26 16.43 9.38
CA TYR A 254 -2.34 15.50 9.06
C TYR A 254 -3.71 16.13 9.30
N PHE A 255 -4.63 15.98 8.35
CA PHE A 255 -5.99 16.49 8.44
C PHE A 255 -7.01 15.36 8.51
N LYS A 256 -7.98 15.47 9.44
CA LYS A 256 -9.12 14.55 9.58
C LYS A 256 -10.36 15.28 10.07
N LYS A 257 -11.53 15.08 9.45
CA LYS A 257 -12.81 15.67 9.86
C LYS A 257 -12.76 17.19 10.12
N GLY A 258 -12.00 17.93 9.28
CA GLY A 258 -11.83 19.38 9.44
C GLY A 258 -10.96 19.78 10.64
N LYS A 259 -10.22 18.83 11.23
CA LYS A 259 -9.26 19.05 12.31
C LYS A 259 -7.85 18.76 11.81
N VAL A 260 -6.86 19.35 12.47
CA VAL A 260 -5.43 19.22 12.15
C VAL A 260 -4.68 18.56 13.30
N TYR A 261 -3.66 17.77 12.96
CA TYR A 261 -2.83 16.96 13.86
C TYR A 261 -1.43 16.80 13.28
N ASN A 262 -0.51 16.25 14.08
CA ASN A 262 0.65 15.54 13.53
C ASN A 262 0.32 14.04 13.35
N TYR A 263 1.09 13.34 12.51
CA TYR A 263 0.96 11.89 12.40
C TYR A 263 1.44 11.20 13.68
N VAL A 264 0.55 10.48 14.36
CA VAL A 264 0.88 9.79 15.61
C VAL A 264 0.31 8.36 15.63
N VAL A 265 1.18 7.40 15.96
CA VAL A 265 0.86 5.97 16.09
C VAL A 265 1.61 5.38 17.28
N SER A 266 1.32 4.14 17.67
CA SER A 266 2.08 3.48 18.74
C SER A 266 2.27 1.99 18.51
N VAL A 267 3.29 1.44 19.16
CA VAL A 267 3.51 0.00 19.25
C VAL A 267 3.67 -0.43 20.71
N PRO A 268 3.25 -1.64 21.08
CA PRO A 268 3.40 -2.12 22.45
C PRO A 268 4.86 -2.39 22.80
N TRP A 269 5.26 -2.20 24.06
CA TRP A 269 6.61 -2.51 24.54
C TRP A 269 7.02 -3.95 24.24
N ARG A 270 6.08 -4.90 24.20
CA ARG A 270 6.36 -6.29 23.83
C ARG A 270 7.01 -6.45 22.45
N LYS A 271 6.71 -5.55 21.50
CA LYS A 271 7.31 -5.52 20.16
C LYS A 271 8.71 -4.92 20.19
N VAL A 272 8.87 -3.82 20.93
CA VAL A 272 10.15 -3.13 21.10
C VAL A 272 11.17 -4.02 21.82
N LYS A 273 10.78 -4.68 22.92
CA LYS A 273 11.69 -5.44 23.80
C LYS A 273 12.34 -6.66 23.15
N ILE A 274 11.82 -7.12 22.01
CA ILE A 274 12.38 -8.22 21.21
C ILE A 274 13.22 -7.74 20.01
N ASN A 275 13.54 -6.43 19.94
CA ASN A 275 14.34 -5.79 18.88
C ASN A 275 13.67 -5.74 17.49
N GLU A 276 12.34 -5.74 17.43
CA GLU A 276 11.57 -5.66 16.18
C GLU A 276 11.12 -4.23 15.85
N VAL A 277 11.72 -3.22 16.49
CA VAL A 277 11.48 -1.80 16.22
C VAL A 277 12.82 -1.10 16.08
N LEU A 278 13.12 -0.68 14.85
CA LEU A 278 14.34 0.02 14.46
C LEU A 278 14.05 1.52 14.29
N LEU A 279 14.95 2.37 14.76
CA LEU A 279 15.01 3.78 14.38
C LEU A 279 16.04 3.88 13.24
N ALA A 280 15.55 4.00 12.00
CA ALA A 280 16.35 3.91 10.79
C ALA A 280 16.63 5.29 10.19
N TRP A 281 17.89 5.51 9.80
CA TRP A 281 18.37 6.69 9.07
C TRP A 281 18.95 6.33 7.68
N GLU A 282 19.05 5.03 7.38
CA GLU A 282 19.58 4.49 6.14
C GLU A 282 18.63 3.45 5.54
N MET A 283 18.53 3.46 4.22
CA MET A 283 17.71 2.56 3.42
C MET A 283 18.51 2.09 2.20
N ASN A 284 18.72 0.78 2.10
CA ASN A 284 19.51 0.13 1.05
C ASN A 284 20.97 0.59 0.98
N GLY A 285 21.56 0.96 2.13
CA GLY A 285 22.96 1.40 2.23
C GLY A 285 23.17 2.88 1.94
N GLU A 286 22.12 3.60 1.56
CA GLU A 286 22.13 5.04 1.34
C GLU A 286 21.39 5.78 2.46
N PRO A 287 21.67 7.08 2.68
CA PRO A 287 20.82 7.92 3.53
C PRO A 287 19.35 7.80 3.14
N LEU A 288 18.47 7.85 4.14
CA LEU A 288 17.04 7.72 3.90
C LEU A 288 16.57 8.80 2.89
N PRO A 289 15.81 8.45 1.83
CA PRO A 289 15.20 9.46 0.99
C PRO A 289 14.20 10.32 1.79
N LYS A 290 14.03 11.60 1.44
CA LYS A 290 13.13 12.51 2.17
C LYS A 290 11.71 12.01 2.16
N ILE A 291 11.24 11.47 1.03
CA ILE A 291 9.90 10.90 0.89
C ILE A 291 9.66 9.66 1.78
N HIS A 292 10.74 8.96 2.14
CA HIS A 292 10.69 7.76 2.97
C HIS A 292 10.91 8.05 4.47
N GLY A 293 11.14 9.30 4.86
CA GLY A 293 11.16 9.73 6.27
C GLY A 293 12.47 10.32 6.79
N PHE A 294 13.34 10.85 5.92
CA PHE A 294 14.61 11.49 6.34
C PHE A 294 14.38 12.56 7.42
N PRO A 295 15.28 12.71 8.41
CA PRO A 295 16.49 11.92 8.63
C PRO A 295 16.27 10.63 9.41
N LEU A 296 15.10 10.46 10.03
CA LEU A 296 14.83 9.32 10.91
C LEU A 296 13.38 8.85 10.79
N ARG A 297 13.21 7.54 10.65
CA ARG A 297 11.91 6.87 10.75
C ARG A 297 11.96 5.71 11.73
N THR A 298 10.79 5.27 12.17
CA THR A 298 10.64 3.92 12.71
C THR A 298 10.43 2.90 11.59
N VAL A 299 10.94 1.69 11.78
CA VAL A 299 10.64 0.49 10.98
C VAL A 299 10.22 -0.60 11.96
N VAL A 300 8.94 -1.01 11.89
CA VAL A 300 8.33 -1.97 12.80
C VAL A 300 8.13 -3.29 12.06
N PHE A 301 8.88 -4.32 12.46
CA PHE A 301 9.00 -5.53 11.64
C PHE A 301 7.69 -6.32 11.67
N GLY A 302 7.16 -6.71 10.52
CA GLY A 302 5.96 -7.55 10.43
C GLY A 302 4.62 -6.86 10.76
N TYR A 303 4.61 -5.59 11.18
CA TYR A 303 3.38 -4.81 11.37
C TYR A 303 2.97 -4.12 10.05
N ILE A 304 1.72 -3.65 9.97
CA ILE A 304 1.28 -2.74 8.91
C ILE A 304 2.25 -1.55 8.81
N GLY A 305 2.46 -1.08 7.57
CA GLY A 305 3.35 0.05 7.29
C GLY A 305 2.99 1.32 8.07
N ALA A 306 1.72 1.53 8.42
CA ALA A 306 1.27 2.68 9.22
C ALA A 306 1.96 2.77 10.60
N ARG A 307 2.39 1.65 11.22
CA ARG A 307 3.10 1.72 12.52
C ARG A 307 4.56 2.14 12.38
N SER A 308 5.09 2.16 11.15
CA SER A 308 6.43 2.63 10.82
C SER A 308 6.40 4.14 10.50
N CYS A 309 6.17 4.94 11.54
CA CYS A 309 6.15 6.41 11.50
C CYS A 309 7.42 7.01 10.84
N LYS A 310 7.21 7.98 9.94
CA LYS A 310 8.25 8.73 9.21
C LYS A 310 8.46 10.11 9.82
N TRP A 311 9.59 10.74 9.51
CA TRP A 311 9.94 12.08 9.99
C TRP A 311 9.81 12.17 11.52
N LEU A 312 10.34 11.14 12.19
CA LEU A 312 10.14 10.89 13.61
C LEU A 312 10.88 11.94 14.45
N TYR A 313 10.16 12.74 15.23
CA TYR A 313 10.78 13.77 16.07
C TYR A 313 10.60 13.51 17.56
N LYS A 314 9.67 12.63 17.95
CA LYS A 314 9.38 12.34 19.35
C LYS A 314 8.87 10.91 19.55
N ILE A 315 9.30 10.31 20.66
CA ILE A 315 8.80 9.05 21.22
C ILE A 315 8.31 9.29 22.64
N LYS A 316 7.07 8.93 22.93
CA LYS A 316 6.49 9.03 24.27
C LYS A 316 6.08 7.66 24.79
N ALA A 317 6.62 7.24 25.92
CA ALA A 317 6.15 6.05 26.60
C ALA A 317 4.84 6.36 27.34
N ILE A 318 3.76 5.65 27.00
CA ILE A 318 2.40 5.88 27.51
C ILE A 318 1.78 4.57 28.02
N ARG A 319 0.73 4.65 28.85
CA ARG A 319 -0.08 3.47 29.19
C ARG A 319 -1.13 3.22 28.11
N GLY A 320 -1.22 1.98 27.66
CA GLY A 320 -2.15 1.58 26.60
C GLY A 320 -1.78 2.17 25.23
N PRO A 321 -2.53 1.80 24.17
CA PRO A 321 -2.30 2.29 22.82
C PRO A 321 -2.58 3.80 22.69
N SER A 322 -1.94 4.42 21.71
CA SER A 322 -2.20 5.83 21.35
C SER A 322 -3.68 6.05 21.03
N LEU A 323 -4.20 7.20 21.48
CA LEU A 323 -5.54 7.69 21.17
C LEU A 323 -5.57 8.62 19.95
N ALA A 324 -4.43 8.82 19.29
CA ALA A 324 -4.34 9.62 18.08
C ALA A 324 -5.25 9.04 16.98
N PRO A 325 -5.80 9.88 16.08
CA PRO A 325 -6.82 9.44 15.13
C PRO A 325 -6.38 8.24 14.26
N VAL A 326 -5.12 8.23 13.83
CA VAL A 326 -4.55 7.16 12.98
C VAL A 326 -4.46 5.81 13.71
N GLN A 327 -4.30 5.82 15.04
CA GLN A 327 -4.22 4.59 15.82
C GLN A 327 -5.61 4.08 16.24
N ALA A 328 -6.46 5.00 16.70
CA ALA A 328 -7.70 4.68 17.41
C ALA A 328 -8.97 4.75 16.54
N LYS A 329 -8.90 5.38 15.36
CA LYS A 329 -10.07 5.69 14.52
C LYS A 329 -9.85 5.40 13.03
N GLU A 330 -8.75 4.73 12.69
CA GLU A 330 -8.27 4.40 11.34
C GLU A 330 -7.46 3.11 11.45
N TYR A 331 -7.20 2.45 10.32
CA TYR A 331 -6.52 1.16 10.29
C TYR A 331 -7.18 0.15 11.24
N LEU A 332 -8.51 0.15 11.24
CA LEU A 332 -9.34 -0.79 11.96
C LEU A 332 -9.79 -1.88 11.00
N TYR A 333 -9.85 -3.12 11.49
CA TYR A 333 -10.43 -4.22 10.75
C TYR A 333 -11.77 -4.58 11.37
N TYR A 334 -12.81 -4.61 10.53
CA TYR A 334 -14.17 -4.93 10.93
C TYR A 334 -14.58 -6.31 10.45
N THR A 335 -15.63 -6.86 11.07
CA THR A 335 -16.27 -8.06 10.53
C THR A 335 -17.01 -7.72 9.23
N PRO A 336 -17.24 -8.71 8.32
CA PRO A 336 -17.90 -8.45 7.03
C PRO A 336 -19.37 -8.02 7.11
N GLN A 337 -19.95 -7.91 8.31
CA GLN A 337 -21.36 -7.54 8.57
C GLN A 337 -21.50 -6.09 9.03
N VAL A 338 -20.39 -5.39 9.25
CA VAL A 338 -20.38 -3.96 9.57
C VAL A 338 -20.36 -3.15 8.26
N GLY A 339 -21.12 -2.07 8.22
CA GLY A 339 -21.17 -1.12 7.12
C GLY A 339 -21.48 0.29 7.61
N LYS A 340 -21.75 1.22 6.68
CA LYS A 340 -21.91 2.65 6.99
C LYS A 340 -22.82 2.98 8.16
N GLN A 341 -23.95 2.27 8.28
CA GLN A 341 -25.01 2.60 9.23
C GLN A 341 -24.73 2.12 10.66
N ASN A 342 -23.81 1.16 10.84
CA ASN A 342 -23.55 0.52 12.13
C ASN A 342 -22.06 0.45 12.49
N ALA A 343 -21.17 1.03 11.67
CA ALA A 343 -19.75 1.15 11.97
C ALA A 343 -19.53 2.07 13.18
N MET A 344 -18.79 1.57 14.17
CA MET A 344 -18.35 2.33 15.33
C MET A 344 -16.88 1.99 15.57
N TYR A 345 -16.04 2.96 15.88
CA TYR A 345 -14.60 2.68 16.09
C TYR A 345 -14.33 1.59 17.14
N SER A 346 -15.23 1.41 18.12
CA SER A 346 -15.15 0.37 19.15
C SER A 346 -15.45 -1.05 18.66
N ASN A 347 -16.06 -1.24 17.49
CA ASN A 347 -16.37 -2.56 16.94
C ASN A 347 -15.29 -3.11 16.00
N GLY A 348 -14.29 -2.28 15.66
CA GLY A 348 -13.11 -2.68 14.90
C GLY A 348 -11.93 -2.92 15.81
N PHE A 349 -10.98 -3.75 15.37
CA PHE A 349 -9.71 -3.92 16.08
C PHE A 349 -8.58 -3.23 15.31
N SER A 350 -7.66 -2.63 16.05
CA SER A 350 -6.51 -1.92 15.47
C SER A 350 -5.56 -2.93 14.82
N ILE A 351 -5.34 -2.76 13.52
CA ILE A 351 -4.46 -3.65 12.76
C ILE A 351 -3.01 -3.40 13.22
N GLN A 352 -2.32 -4.50 13.52
CA GLN A 352 -0.91 -4.54 13.90
C GLN A 352 -0.18 -5.47 12.96
N ASP A 353 -0.13 -6.77 13.26
CA ASP A 353 0.50 -7.78 12.41
C ASP A 353 -0.20 -7.90 11.05
N MET A 354 0.59 -7.98 9.96
CA MET A 354 0.07 -8.32 8.64
C MET A 354 -0.19 -9.83 8.55
N PRO A 355 -1.37 -10.28 8.07
CA PRO A 355 -1.56 -11.69 7.81
C PRO A 355 -0.79 -12.15 6.56
N VAL A 356 -0.77 -13.46 6.34
CA VAL A 356 -0.27 -14.05 5.10
C VAL A 356 -1.02 -13.49 3.89
N SER A 357 -0.27 -13.08 2.86
CA SER A 357 -0.79 -12.52 1.62
C SER A 357 0.16 -12.83 0.46
N SER A 358 -0.38 -12.79 -0.76
CA SER A 358 0.38 -12.93 -2.00
C SER A 358 -0.32 -12.24 -3.15
N ALA A 359 0.42 -11.98 -4.23
CA ALA A 359 -0.12 -11.46 -5.46
C ALA A 359 0.57 -12.05 -6.68
N ILE A 360 -0.17 -12.06 -7.78
CA ILE A 360 0.27 -12.42 -9.14
C ILE A 360 0.60 -11.09 -9.81
N MET A 361 1.83 -10.94 -10.28
CA MET A 361 2.31 -9.74 -10.95
C MET A 361 2.36 -9.94 -12.46
N THR A 362 2.52 -11.18 -12.90
CA THR A 362 2.40 -11.59 -14.30
C THR A 362 1.82 -13.01 -14.33
N PRO A 363 0.86 -13.32 -15.23
CA PRO A 363 0.19 -12.37 -16.14
C PRO A 363 -0.75 -11.40 -15.41
N ILE A 364 -1.24 -10.39 -16.13
CA ILE A 364 -2.19 -9.40 -15.61
C ILE A 364 -3.64 -9.80 -15.93
N ASN A 365 -4.58 -9.25 -15.17
CA ASN A 365 -6.01 -9.47 -15.41
C ASN A 365 -6.41 -9.07 -16.84
N MET A 366 -7.24 -9.90 -17.47
CA MET A 366 -7.69 -9.86 -18.86
C MET A 366 -6.60 -10.07 -19.93
N ALA A 367 -5.41 -10.56 -19.56
CA ALA A 367 -4.37 -10.89 -20.56
C ALA A 367 -4.84 -12.00 -21.51
N GLN A 368 -4.47 -11.89 -22.78
CA GLN A 368 -4.74 -12.90 -23.81
C GLN A 368 -3.40 -13.51 -24.22
N ILE A 369 -3.22 -14.80 -23.95
CA ILE A 369 -1.90 -15.42 -23.90
C ILE A 369 -1.84 -16.57 -24.91
N VAL A 370 -0.94 -16.45 -25.89
CA VAL A 370 -0.54 -17.56 -26.75
C VAL A 370 0.60 -18.31 -26.08
N HIS A 371 0.42 -19.60 -25.81
CA HIS A 371 1.39 -20.42 -25.09
C HIS A 371 1.48 -21.85 -25.63
N ASP A 372 2.51 -22.60 -25.24
CA ASP A 372 2.84 -23.96 -25.70
C ASP A 372 2.51 -25.05 -24.67
N GLY A 373 1.42 -24.86 -23.92
CA GLY A 373 1.02 -25.75 -22.83
C GLY A 373 1.51 -25.32 -21.43
N LYS A 374 2.23 -24.19 -21.32
CA LYS A 374 2.60 -23.59 -20.03
C LYS A 374 2.42 -22.08 -20.02
N ILE A 375 2.00 -21.52 -18.89
CA ILE A 375 1.92 -20.06 -18.68
C ILE A 375 2.89 -19.67 -17.59
N LYS A 376 3.84 -18.78 -17.92
CA LYS A 376 4.78 -18.22 -16.95
C LYS A 376 4.05 -17.30 -15.99
N MET A 377 4.18 -17.56 -14.70
CA MET A 377 3.62 -16.76 -13.62
C MET A 377 4.73 -16.26 -12.70
N ARG A 378 4.64 -15.00 -12.26
CA ARG A 378 5.56 -14.38 -11.30
C ARG A 378 4.78 -13.57 -10.29
N GLY A 379 5.24 -13.53 -9.04
CA GLY A 379 4.65 -12.69 -8.03
C GLY A 379 5.40 -12.60 -6.72
N TRP A 380 4.71 -12.12 -5.68
CA TRP A 380 5.25 -12.00 -4.33
C TRP A 380 4.35 -12.73 -3.31
N ALA A 381 4.96 -13.15 -2.21
CA ALA A 381 4.33 -13.77 -1.05
C ALA A 381 4.92 -13.19 0.23
N TYR A 382 4.10 -12.91 1.24
CA TYR A 382 4.53 -12.28 2.49
C TYR A 382 3.67 -12.74 3.67
N SER A 383 4.24 -12.79 4.87
CA SER A 383 3.50 -12.92 6.12
C SER A 383 4.16 -12.01 7.17
N GLY A 384 3.35 -11.32 7.97
CA GLY A 384 3.82 -10.42 9.02
C GLY A 384 4.06 -11.13 10.35
N GLY A 385 4.16 -10.36 11.43
CA GLY A 385 4.24 -10.92 12.79
C GLY A 385 5.47 -11.79 13.12
N GLY A 386 6.51 -11.75 12.28
CA GLY A 386 7.68 -12.64 12.42
C GLY A 386 7.49 -14.02 11.77
N HIS A 387 6.43 -14.18 10.98
CA HIS A 387 6.21 -15.32 10.11
C HIS A 387 6.83 -15.09 8.74
N TRP A 388 7.06 -16.18 7.99
CA TRP A 388 7.59 -16.11 6.63
C TRP A 388 6.87 -17.11 5.71
N PRO A 389 6.77 -16.81 4.40
CA PRO A 389 6.26 -17.75 3.41
C PRO A 389 7.09 -19.05 3.39
N VAL A 390 6.42 -20.20 3.55
CA VAL A 390 7.05 -21.53 3.42
C VAL A 390 6.62 -22.27 2.16
N ARG A 391 5.41 -22.00 1.67
CA ARG A 391 4.86 -22.63 0.46
C ARG A 391 3.99 -21.63 -0.29
N VAL A 392 4.17 -21.54 -1.60
CA VAL A 392 3.31 -20.78 -2.51
C VAL A 392 2.68 -21.78 -3.46
N GLU A 393 1.37 -21.67 -3.65
CA GLU A 393 0.61 -22.53 -4.55
C GLU A 393 -0.14 -21.65 -5.56
N VAL A 394 -0.09 -22.06 -6.82
CA VAL A 394 -0.81 -21.41 -7.93
C VAL A 394 -1.81 -22.38 -8.55
N SER A 395 -2.88 -21.85 -9.12
CA SER A 395 -3.93 -22.62 -9.77
C SER A 395 -4.30 -21.97 -11.10
N GLY A 396 -4.61 -22.78 -12.11
CA GLY A 396 -5.10 -22.32 -13.42
C GLY A 396 -6.61 -22.47 -13.63
N ASP A 397 -7.33 -23.00 -12.64
CA ASP A 397 -8.75 -23.40 -12.75
C ASP A 397 -9.64 -22.81 -11.65
N GLY A 398 -9.28 -21.63 -11.15
CA GLY A 398 -10.05 -20.93 -10.11
C GLY A 398 -9.81 -21.46 -8.69
N GLY A 399 -8.81 -22.32 -8.48
CA GLY A 399 -8.43 -22.85 -7.16
C GLY A 399 -8.93 -24.26 -6.88
N SER A 400 -9.24 -25.05 -7.91
CA SER A 400 -9.64 -26.47 -7.76
C SER A 400 -8.40 -27.37 -7.71
N ILE A 401 -7.45 -27.17 -8.62
CA ILE A 401 -6.16 -27.85 -8.65
C ILE A 401 -5.04 -26.84 -8.36
N TRP A 402 -4.13 -27.22 -7.47
CA TRP A 402 -3.02 -26.38 -7.02
C TRP A 402 -1.67 -27.00 -7.36
N TYR A 403 -0.78 -26.18 -7.89
CA TYR A 403 0.61 -26.49 -8.16
C TYR A 403 1.49 -25.72 -7.18
N GLU A 404 2.32 -26.43 -6.44
CA GLU A 404 3.31 -25.82 -5.57
C GLU A 404 4.43 -25.18 -6.41
N VAL A 405 4.81 -23.95 -6.07
CA VAL A 405 5.99 -23.30 -6.64
C VAL A 405 7.24 -23.99 -6.07
N PRO A 406 8.16 -24.52 -6.91
CA PRO A 406 9.40 -25.11 -6.44
C PRO A 406 10.20 -24.14 -5.57
N TYR A 407 10.80 -24.64 -4.50
CA TYR A 407 11.47 -23.81 -3.50
C TYR A 407 12.63 -22.99 -4.11
N GLU A 408 13.33 -23.58 -5.07
CA GLU A 408 14.42 -22.98 -5.85
C GLU A 408 13.95 -21.81 -6.74
N ASN A 409 12.67 -21.75 -7.07
CA ASN A 409 12.07 -20.65 -7.83
C ASN A 409 11.55 -19.52 -6.92
N MET A 410 11.87 -19.57 -5.63
CA MET A 410 11.56 -18.51 -4.68
C MET A 410 12.82 -17.82 -4.20
N THR A 411 12.79 -16.48 -4.04
CA THR A 411 13.97 -15.69 -3.61
C THR A 411 14.42 -16.00 -2.19
N THR A 412 15.54 -15.43 -1.75
CA THR A 412 16.13 -15.69 -0.43
C THR A 412 15.09 -15.53 0.68
N LYS A 413 15.07 -16.48 1.62
CA LYS A 413 14.24 -16.37 2.82
C LYS A 413 14.86 -15.36 3.77
N TYR A 414 14.10 -14.31 4.08
CA TYR A 414 14.34 -13.43 5.23
C TYR A 414 13.18 -13.56 6.24
N TYR A 415 13.46 -13.34 7.53
CA TYR A 415 12.44 -13.51 8.59
C TYR A 415 11.32 -12.48 8.57
N TYR A 416 11.59 -11.29 8.04
CA TYR A 416 10.64 -10.16 8.04
C TYR A 416 10.43 -9.58 6.64
N ALA A 417 10.74 -10.37 5.60
CA ALA A 417 10.57 -9.93 4.22
C ALA A 417 9.76 -10.93 3.41
N TRP A 418 9.26 -10.44 2.28
CA TRP A 418 8.58 -11.23 1.27
C TRP A 418 9.49 -12.32 0.70
N ARG A 419 8.89 -13.22 -0.08
CA ARG A 419 9.58 -14.02 -1.07
C ARG A 419 8.93 -13.76 -2.42
N LEU A 420 9.74 -13.46 -3.42
CA LEU A 420 9.27 -13.46 -4.80
C LEU A 420 9.26 -14.90 -5.30
N TRP A 421 8.37 -15.22 -6.23
CA TRP A 421 8.17 -16.57 -6.73
C TRP A 421 7.92 -16.56 -8.24
N GLU A 422 8.32 -17.63 -8.91
CA GLU A 422 8.10 -17.84 -10.35
C GLU A 422 7.76 -19.31 -10.65
N ILE A 423 6.89 -19.56 -11.63
CA ILE A 423 6.54 -20.90 -12.07
C ILE A 423 6.05 -20.89 -13.51
N ASP A 424 6.46 -21.89 -14.30
CA ASP A 424 5.82 -22.22 -15.57
C ASP A 424 4.64 -23.16 -15.30
N LEU A 425 3.46 -22.58 -15.06
CA LEU A 425 2.25 -23.32 -14.72
C LEU A 425 1.83 -24.19 -15.92
N PRO A 426 1.66 -25.52 -15.77
CA PRO A 426 1.09 -26.36 -16.82
C PRO A 426 -0.38 -25.98 -17.09
N VAL A 427 -0.71 -25.69 -18.35
CA VAL A 427 -2.04 -25.28 -18.79
C VAL A 427 -2.36 -25.98 -20.12
N ASP A 428 -3.22 -26.99 -20.10
CA ASP A 428 -3.75 -27.61 -21.33
C ASP A 428 -5.00 -26.89 -21.85
N ALA A 429 -5.80 -26.32 -20.93
CA ALA A 429 -7.09 -25.72 -21.22
C ALA A 429 -7.00 -24.45 -22.09
N GLU A 430 -7.98 -24.26 -22.96
CA GLU A 430 -8.14 -23.09 -23.84
C GLU A 430 -9.39 -22.29 -23.45
N GLY A 431 -9.40 -20.99 -23.75
CA GLY A 431 -10.49 -20.08 -23.39
C GLY A 431 -10.26 -19.30 -22.09
N TRP A 432 -11.33 -18.81 -21.48
CA TRP A 432 -11.21 -18.02 -20.24
C TRP A 432 -10.83 -18.91 -19.05
N LEU A 433 -9.69 -18.59 -18.44
CA LEU A 433 -9.19 -19.21 -17.22
C LEU A 433 -9.14 -18.18 -16.09
N GLU A 434 -9.21 -18.66 -14.85
CA GLU A 434 -8.97 -17.84 -13.66
C GLU A 434 -7.76 -18.38 -12.90
N LEU A 435 -6.66 -17.62 -12.96
CA LEU A 435 -5.46 -17.94 -12.23
C LEU A 435 -5.58 -17.46 -10.79
N CYS A 436 -5.18 -18.30 -9.83
CA CYS A 436 -5.22 -17.98 -8.41
C CYS A 436 -3.87 -18.25 -7.74
N VAL A 437 -3.51 -17.48 -6.72
CA VAL A 437 -2.35 -17.77 -5.85
C VAL A 437 -2.75 -17.74 -4.38
N ARG A 438 -2.16 -18.66 -3.60
CA ARG A 438 -2.20 -18.63 -2.14
C ARG A 438 -0.85 -18.97 -1.54
N THR A 439 -0.60 -18.44 -0.35
CA THR A 439 0.62 -18.70 0.42
C THR A 439 0.27 -19.37 1.74
N TRP A 440 1.17 -20.24 2.19
CA TRP A 440 1.22 -20.79 3.53
C TRP A 440 2.44 -20.25 4.25
N ASP A 441 2.26 -19.79 5.48
CA ASP A 441 3.36 -19.37 6.34
C ASP A 441 3.85 -20.48 7.26
N ASN A 442 4.93 -20.23 8.01
CA ASN A 442 5.52 -21.20 8.93
C ASN A 442 4.64 -21.56 10.14
N ALA A 443 3.51 -20.88 10.35
CA ALA A 443 2.50 -21.19 11.35
C ALA A 443 1.26 -21.87 10.73
N MET A 444 1.34 -22.26 9.45
CA MET A 444 0.26 -22.90 8.69
C MET A 444 -0.97 -22.00 8.49
N ASN A 445 -0.82 -20.68 8.63
CA ASN A 445 -1.87 -19.78 8.16
C ASN A 445 -1.90 -19.77 6.64
N THR A 446 -3.09 -19.62 6.05
CA THR A 446 -3.27 -19.43 4.62
C THR A 446 -4.36 -18.40 4.31
N GLN A 447 -4.53 -18.10 3.04
CA GLN A 447 -5.40 -17.06 2.51
C GLN A 447 -6.82 -17.59 2.28
N PRO A 448 -7.88 -16.84 2.66
CA PRO A 448 -9.24 -17.13 2.24
C PRO A 448 -9.36 -17.12 0.71
N THR A 449 -10.22 -17.98 0.16
CA THR A 449 -10.29 -18.19 -1.29
C THR A 449 -10.85 -17.00 -2.08
N TYR A 450 -11.72 -16.19 -1.48
CA TYR A 450 -12.47 -15.11 -2.15
C TYR A 450 -12.42 -13.80 -1.37
N VAL A 451 -12.52 -12.68 -2.08
CA VAL A 451 -12.54 -11.32 -1.52
C VAL A 451 -13.64 -11.19 -0.46
N ARG A 452 -14.84 -11.70 -0.72
CA ARG A 452 -15.96 -11.64 0.23
C ARG A 452 -15.62 -12.21 1.62
N SER A 453 -14.77 -13.24 1.69
CA SER A 453 -14.35 -13.86 2.95
C SER A 453 -13.39 -12.99 3.77
N ALA A 454 -12.68 -12.07 3.12
CA ALA A 454 -11.73 -11.13 3.75
C ALA A 454 -12.24 -9.67 3.73
N TRP A 455 -13.42 -9.42 3.18
CA TRP A 455 -13.95 -8.07 3.03
C TRP A 455 -14.28 -7.41 4.37
N ASN A 456 -13.96 -6.13 4.49
CA ASN A 456 -14.38 -5.29 5.61
C ASN A 456 -14.67 -3.86 5.15
N TRP A 457 -15.47 -3.14 5.93
CA TRP A 457 -15.98 -1.81 5.59
C TRP A 457 -14.91 -0.74 5.30
N ASP A 458 -13.76 -0.82 5.97
CA ASP A 458 -12.63 0.11 5.77
C ASP A 458 -11.65 -0.38 4.68
N LEU A 459 -11.96 -1.48 3.99
CA LEU A 459 -11.21 -1.97 2.82
C LEU A 459 -9.71 -2.11 3.09
N HIS A 460 -9.37 -2.57 4.30
CA HIS A 460 -8.01 -2.89 4.70
C HIS A 460 -7.76 -4.39 4.58
N VAL A 461 -6.49 -4.79 4.48
CA VAL A 461 -6.01 -6.17 4.58
C VAL A 461 -6.75 -7.10 3.61
N THR A 462 -6.57 -6.88 2.30
CA THR A 462 -7.00 -7.83 1.28
C THR A 462 -6.11 -9.09 1.35
N SER A 463 -6.47 -10.02 2.23
CA SER A 463 -5.72 -11.26 2.46
C SER A 463 -6.29 -12.47 1.71
N SER A 464 -7.32 -12.29 0.87
CA SER A 464 -7.83 -13.35 0.01
C SER A 464 -6.79 -13.80 -1.03
N CYS A 465 -6.96 -14.98 -1.62
CA CYS A 465 -6.22 -15.39 -2.81
C CYS A 465 -6.32 -14.30 -3.87
N HIS A 466 -5.19 -13.93 -4.48
CA HIS A 466 -5.22 -13.03 -5.64
C HIS A 466 -5.69 -13.81 -6.86
N ARG A 467 -6.59 -13.23 -7.65
CA ARG A 467 -7.21 -13.86 -8.80
C ARG A 467 -7.06 -12.98 -10.03
N VAL A 468 -6.61 -13.54 -11.14
CA VAL A 468 -6.57 -12.84 -12.43
C VAL A 468 -7.21 -13.70 -13.51
N LYS A 469 -8.07 -13.09 -14.33
CA LYS A 469 -8.68 -13.77 -15.47
C LYS A 469 -7.78 -13.62 -16.68
N ILE A 470 -7.58 -14.67 -17.45
CA ILE A 470 -6.82 -14.63 -18.70
C ILE A 470 -7.55 -15.42 -19.78
N TYR A 471 -7.27 -15.13 -21.04
CA TYR A 471 -7.71 -15.96 -22.16
C TYR A 471 -6.54 -16.79 -22.68
N SER A 472 -6.70 -18.10 -22.63
CA SER A 472 -5.70 -19.11 -22.98
C SER A 472 -5.82 -19.54 -24.44
N ILE A 473 -4.75 -19.38 -25.22
CA ILE A 473 -4.63 -19.80 -26.62
C ILE A 473 -3.47 -20.79 -26.69
N ASN A 474 -3.77 -22.09 -26.64
CA ASN A 474 -2.76 -23.13 -26.50
C ASN A 474 -2.31 -23.63 -27.89
N LYS A 475 -1.17 -23.12 -28.38
CA LYS A 475 -0.63 -23.48 -29.70
C LYS A 475 -0.12 -24.93 -29.78
N SER A 476 -0.07 -25.67 -28.66
CA SER A 476 0.20 -27.12 -28.70
C SER A 476 -1.03 -27.93 -29.17
N ARG A 477 -2.23 -27.34 -29.15
CA ARG A 477 -3.47 -27.99 -29.60
C ARG A 477 -3.56 -27.94 -31.12
N PRO A 478 -3.80 -29.06 -31.82
CA PRO A 478 -3.74 -29.10 -33.29
C PRO A 478 -4.68 -28.10 -33.99
N LEU A 479 -5.93 -27.97 -33.52
CA LEU A 479 -6.90 -27.04 -34.11
C LEU A 479 -6.47 -25.59 -33.94
N THR A 480 -5.95 -25.23 -32.77
CA THR A 480 -5.47 -23.88 -32.47
C THR A 480 -4.19 -23.56 -33.25
N ALA A 481 -3.26 -24.51 -33.37
CA ALA A 481 -2.07 -24.35 -34.20
C ALA A 481 -2.44 -24.10 -35.67
N ALA A 482 -3.38 -24.89 -36.22
CA ALA A 482 -3.89 -24.69 -37.58
C ALA A 482 -4.57 -23.32 -37.74
N ARG A 483 -5.34 -22.88 -36.73
CA ARG A 483 -5.99 -21.57 -36.74
C ARG A 483 -4.99 -20.42 -36.70
N LEU A 484 -3.97 -20.50 -35.86
CA LEU A 484 -2.91 -19.49 -35.78
C LEU A 484 -2.16 -19.38 -37.11
N LYS A 485 -1.86 -20.51 -37.75
CA LYS A 485 -1.23 -20.54 -39.07
C LYS A 485 -2.09 -19.87 -40.14
N LEU A 486 -3.39 -20.18 -40.18
CA LEU A 486 -4.34 -19.54 -41.11
C LEU A 486 -4.40 -18.02 -40.92
N LEU A 487 -4.42 -17.57 -39.67
CA LEU A 487 -4.44 -16.14 -39.33
C LEU A 487 -3.15 -15.43 -39.76
N GLU A 488 -2.00 -16.08 -39.53
CA GLU A 488 -0.69 -15.60 -39.99
C GLU A 488 -0.63 -15.49 -41.53
N GLU A 489 -1.08 -16.52 -42.24
CA GLU A 489 -1.14 -16.54 -43.71
C GLU A 489 -2.05 -15.43 -44.28
N LYS A 490 -3.08 -15.02 -43.53
CA LYS A 490 -4.00 -13.93 -43.90
C LYS A 490 -3.60 -12.56 -43.34
N GLY A 491 -2.52 -12.46 -42.57
CA GLY A 491 -2.08 -11.21 -41.94
C GLY A 491 -3.05 -10.66 -40.89
N VAL A 492 -3.87 -11.53 -40.27
CA VAL A 492 -4.87 -11.15 -39.26
C VAL A 492 -4.36 -11.51 -37.87
N PRO A 493 -4.32 -10.59 -36.90
CA PRO A 493 -3.87 -10.91 -35.54
C PRO A 493 -4.92 -11.74 -34.79
N ILE A 494 -4.46 -12.67 -33.94
CA ILE A 494 -5.34 -13.46 -33.06
C ILE A 494 -5.90 -12.64 -31.88
N VAL A 495 -5.22 -11.55 -31.51
CA VAL A 495 -5.63 -10.64 -30.43
C VAL A 495 -5.92 -9.24 -30.97
N PRO A 496 -6.91 -8.51 -30.39
CA PRO A 496 -7.78 -8.96 -29.31
C PRO A 496 -8.86 -9.94 -29.80
N ILE A 497 -9.15 -10.97 -29.00
CA ILE A 497 -10.11 -12.04 -29.30
C ILE A 497 -11.56 -11.58 -29.50
N THR A 498 -11.86 -10.32 -29.17
CA THR A 498 -13.19 -9.72 -29.31
C THR A 498 -13.40 -9.05 -30.67
N HIS A 499 -12.36 -8.92 -31.49
CA HIS A 499 -12.52 -8.37 -32.83
C HIS A 499 -13.13 -9.42 -33.77
N PRO A 500 -14.22 -9.09 -34.49
CA PRO A 500 -14.78 -9.98 -35.50
C PRO A 500 -13.77 -10.16 -36.64
N MET A 501 -13.73 -11.37 -37.20
CA MET A 501 -12.92 -11.65 -38.39
C MET A 501 -13.70 -11.29 -39.65
N GLU A 502 -13.01 -10.77 -40.67
CA GLU A 502 -13.61 -10.40 -41.97
C GLU A 502 -13.77 -11.60 -42.91
N PHE A 503 -13.46 -12.81 -42.45
CA PHE A 503 -13.58 -14.03 -43.22
C PHE A 503 -14.13 -15.16 -42.35
N ASP A 504 -14.80 -16.12 -42.99
CA ASP A 504 -15.38 -17.26 -42.31
C ASP A 504 -14.29 -18.22 -41.80
N LEU A 505 -14.51 -18.71 -40.60
CA LEU A 505 -13.59 -19.62 -39.91
C LEU A 505 -13.63 -21.06 -40.40
N GLN A 506 -14.65 -21.36 -41.20
CA GLN A 506 -14.95 -22.66 -41.78
C GLN A 506 -15.54 -22.39 -43.16
N SER A 507 -15.14 -23.17 -44.17
CA SER A 507 -15.77 -23.07 -45.48
C SER A 507 -17.21 -23.60 -45.42
N GLU A 508 -18.06 -23.14 -46.34
CA GLU A 508 -19.44 -23.66 -46.44
C GLU A 508 -19.45 -25.17 -46.70
N GLU A 509 -18.49 -25.69 -47.49
CA GLU A 509 -18.35 -27.12 -47.78
C GLU A 509 -18.00 -27.92 -46.52
N ASP A 510 -16.99 -27.48 -45.75
CA ASP A 510 -16.62 -28.13 -44.49
C ASP A 510 -17.77 -28.10 -43.48
N TYR A 511 -18.51 -26.97 -43.42
CA TYR A 511 -19.69 -26.83 -42.58
C TYR A 511 -20.77 -27.84 -42.96
N MET A 512 -21.12 -27.92 -44.24
CA MET A 512 -22.16 -28.82 -44.72
C MET A 512 -21.79 -30.30 -44.53
N GLU A 513 -20.52 -30.67 -44.72
CA GLU A 513 -20.04 -32.02 -44.45
C GLU A 513 -20.19 -32.38 -42.96
N GLU A 514 -19.79 -31.48 -42.07
CA GLU A 514 -19.87 -31.71 -40.62
C GLU A 514 -21.33 -31.76 -40.13
N MET A 515 -22.19 -30.86 -40.62
CA MET A 515 -23.62 -30.90 -40.29
C MET A 515 -24.28 -32.21 -40.76
N LYS A 516 -23.90 -32.72 -41.94
CA LYS A 516 -24.40 -34.02 -42.42
C LYS A 516 -23.97 -35.17 -41.51
N LYS A 517 -22.72 -35.16 -41.02
CA LYS A 517 -22.22 -36.19 -40.07
C LYS A 517 -22.99 -36.17 -38.75
N GLN A 518 -23.40 -34.99 -38.29
CA GLN A 518 -24.12 -34.81 -37.02
C GLN A 518 -25.64 -35.01 -37.13
N GLY A 519 -26.18 -35.18 -38.35
CA GLY A 519 -27.62 -35.34 -38.58
C GLY A 519 -28.40 -34.01 -38.61
N GLY A 520 -27.70 -32.91 -38.87
CA GLY A 520 -28.22 -31.55 -38.73
C GLY A 520 -27.72 -30.87 -37.45
N ARG A 521 -28.00 -29.56 -37.32
CA ARG A 521 -27.63 -28.77 -36.14
C ARG A 521 -28.68 -28.84 -35.04
N ASP A 522 -29.94 -28.97 -35.44
CA ASP A 522 -31.07 -28.93 -34.54
C ASP A 522 -31.26 -30.29 -33.86
N PRO A 523 -31.64 -30.30 -32.57
CA PRO A 523 -31.99 -31.55 -31.90
C PRO A 523 -33.16 -32.21 -32.64
N LEU A 524 -33.09 -33.54 -32.78
CA LEU A 524 -34.22 -34.33 -33.27
C LEU A 524 -35.35 -34.21 -32.23
N GLU A 525 -36.52 -33.73 -32.68
CA GLU A 525 -37.74 -33.67 -31.87
C GLU A 525 -38.27 -35.04 -31.46
#